data_AF-A0A1H1PBK6-F1
#
_entry.id   AF-A0A1H1PBK6-F1
#
_cell.length_a   1.000
_cell.length_b   1.000
_cell.length_c   1.000
_cell.angle_alpha   90.00
_cell.angle_beta   90.00
_cell.angle_gamma   90.00
#
_symmetry.space_group_name_H-M   'P 1'
#
loop_
_entity.id
_entity.type
_entity.pdbx_description
1 polymer ?
#
loop_
_entity_poly.entity_id
_entity_poly.type
_entity_poly.pdbx_seq_one_letter_code
_entity_poly.pdbx_strand_id
1 'polypeptide(L)'
;MVGPWKDSLHEFRFPESGPHPRRGGRLLWIAPTTAAPSVAQRALGDRDTAFDPVLERWASDAEFWIRRSALFAHLVPLRQGRGDFDRFSRFADAMLEEKDFSIRKTIVWVLRDTSRTRPDLVFDLILPRAHRASRVTIREAVKRLSPKQREAVLAAR
;
A
#
# COMPACT_ATOMS: atom_id res chain seq x y z
N MET A 1 -0.32 -33.09 -8.04
CA MET A 1 0.75 -33.34 -7.05
C MET A 1 0.97 -32.04 -6.29
N VAL A 2 0.44 -31.93 -5.08
CA VAL A 2 0.36 -30.69 -4.28
C VAL A 2 1.40 -30.81 -3.17
N GLY A 3 2.34 -29.86 -3.07
CA GLY A 3 3.49 -29.92 -2.17
C GLY A 3 3.17 -29.79 -0.67
N PRO A 4 4.13 -30.11 0.21
CA PRO A 4 3.93 -30.62 1.58
C PRO A 4 3.65 -29.56 2.66
N TRP A 5 3.16 -28.38 2.31
CA TRP A 5 3.18 -27.21 3.20
C TRP A 5 1.85 -26.92 3.91
N LYS A 6 0.84 -27.79 3.76
CA LYS A 6 -0.51 -27.54 4.31
C LYS A 6 -0.58 -27.73 5.83
N ASP A 7 0.28 -28.56 6.40
CA ASP A 7 0.06 -29.06 7.76
C ASP A 7 0.78 -28.24 8.86
N SER A 8 1.48 -27.16 8.51
CA SER A 8 2.20 -26.31 9.48
C SER A 8 1.48 -25.01 9.87
N LEU A 9 0.20 -24.85 9.49
CA LEU A 9 -0.53 -23.58 9.59
C LEU A 9 -1.28 -23.35 10.91
N HIS A 10 -1.29 -24.30 11.83
CA HIS A 10 -2.02 -24.17 13.10
C HIS A 10 -1.23 -23.50 14.24
N GLU A 11 0.06 -23.21 14.05
CA GLU A 11 0.94 -22.76 15.13
C GLU A 11 1.62 -21.40 14.91
N PHE A 12 1.27 -20.66 13.85
CA PHE A 12 1.91 -19.38 13.56
C PHE A 12 1.30 -18.23 14.39
N ARG A 13 1.93 -17.94 15.53
CA ARG A 13 1.62 -16.78 16.39
C ARG A 13 2.50 -15.58 16.00
N PHE A 14 1.89 -14.42 15.75
CA PHE A 14 2.64 -13.18 15.54
C PHE A 14 3.44 -12.82 16.81
N PRO A 15 4.75 -12.55 16.72
CA PRO A 15 5.50 -12.02 17.86
C PRO A 15 5.07 -10.57 18.10
N GLU A 16 4.63 -10.25 19.32
CA GLU A 16 4.23 -8.89 19.74
C GLU A 16 5.41 -7.90 19.74
N SER A 17 6.65 -8.40 19.61
CA SER A 17 7.87 -7.60 19.42
C SER A 17 9.01 -8.47 18.86
N GLY A 18 9.63 -8.04 17.75
CA GLY A 18 10.78 -8.70 17.08
C GLY A 18 11.81 -7.68 16.58
N PRO A 19 13.07 -8.07 16.26
CA PRO A 19 14.26 -7.30 16.59
C PRO A 19 14.48 -6.02 15.76
N HIS A 20 14.93 -4.98 16.47
CA HIS A 20 15.25 -3.64 15.98
C HIS A 20 16.67 -3.60 15.35
N PRO A 21 16.87 -3.04 14.13
CA PRO A 21 18.22 -2.80 13.61
C PRO A 21 18.76 -1.43 14.08
N ARG A 22 19.97 -1.44 14.66
CA ARG A 22 20.70 -0.24 15.11
C ARG A 22 21.15 0.64 13.93
N ARG A 23 21.20 1.95 14.18
CA ARG A 23 21.69 3.01 13.28
C ARG A 23 23.14 2.76 12.84
N GLY A 24 23.38 2.77 11.52
CA GLY A 24 24.71 3.01 10.94
C GLY A 24 25.06 2.05 9.81
N GLY A 25 24.84 2.47 8.55
CA GLY A 25 25.36 1.76 7.38
C GLY A 25 24.46 1.90 6.15
N ARG A 26 24.91 2.68 5.16
CA ARG A 26 24.33 2.68 3.81
C ARG A 26 24.59 1.31 3.18
N LEU A 27 23.53 0.55 2.87
CA LEU A 27 23.33 -0.22 1.64
C LEU A 27 22.01 -1.01 1.72
N LEU A 28 21.05 -0.52 0.96
CA LEU A 28 19.91 -1.19 0.34
C LEU A 28 19.88 -2.73 0.48
N TRP A 29 19.08 -3.28 1.40
CA TRP A 29 18.48 -4.60 1.21
C TRP A 29 17.01 -4.63 1.62
N ILE A 30 16.25 -5.11 0.64
CA ILE A 30 14.88 -5.60 0.64
C ILE A 30 14.68 -6.52 1.85
N ALA A 31 13.92 -6.08 2.87
CA ALA A 31 13.25 -7.02 3.76
C ALA A 31 12.44 -8.00 2.91
N PRO A 32 12.44 -9.31 3.20
CA PRO A 32 11.96 -10.32 2.27
C PRO A 32 10.54 -9.98 1.84
N THR A 33 10.40 -9.77 0.53
CA THR A 33 9.14 -9.53 -0.20
C THR A 33 8.15 -10.70 -0.09
N THR A 34 8.34 -11.65 0.83
CA THR A 34 7.69 -12.97 0.72
C THR A 34 6.91 -13.44 1.94
N ALA A 35 6.97 -12.79 3.10
CA ALA A 35 6.21 -13.26 4.28
C ALA A 35 5.15 -12.26 4.80
N ALA A 36 5.54 -11.03 5.18
CA ALA A 36 4.58 -10.09 5.76
C ALA A 36 3.51 -9.61 4.75
N PRO A 37 3.86 -9.27 3.50
CA PRO A 37 2.87 -8.83 2.52
C PRO A 37 2.00 -9.98 2.01
N SER A 38 2.54 -11.20 1.88
CA SER A 38 1.81 -12.36 1.33
C SER A 38 0.80 -12.94 2.33
N VAL A 39 1.11 -12.90 3.63
CA VAL A 39 0.18 -13.31 4.70
C VAL A 39 -0.92 -12.26 4.88
N ALA A 40 -0.58 -10.97 4.93
CA ALA A 40 -1.60 -9.90 4.95
C ALA A 40 -2.49 -9.99 3.72
N GLN A 41 -1.91 -10.11 2.52
CA GLN A 41 -2.65 -10.18 1.25
C GLN A 41 -3.51 -11.45 1.07
N ARG A 42 -3.21 -12.54 1.79
CA ARG A 42 -3.99 -13.79 1.75
C ARG A 42 -5.03 -13.88 2.88
N ALA A 43 -4.80 -13.21 4.01
CA ALA A 43 -5.81 -13.00 5.06
C ALA A 43 -6.86 -11.97 4.62
N LEU A 44 -6.46 -10.95 3.87
CA LEU A 44 -7.30 -9.87 3.33
C LEU A 44 -8.03 -10.27 2.05
N GLY A 45 -8.74 -11.40 2.09
CA GLY A 45 -9.89 -11.53 1.19
C GLY A 45 -10.85 -10.38 1.48
N ASP A 46 -11.53 -9.85 0.46
CA ASP A 46 -12.56 -8.81 0.54
C ASP A 46 -13.73 -9.08 1.52
N ARG A 47 -13.68 -10.17 2.29
CA ARG A 47 -14.77 -10.71 3.09
C ARG A 47 -14.46 -10.80 4.59
N ASP A 48 -13.24 -10.54 5.03
CA ASP A 48 -12.89 -10.60 6.45
C ASP A 48 -12.54 -9.22 7.01
N THR A 49 -13.57 -8.49 7.42
CA THR A 49 -13.44 -7.18 8.10
C THR A 49 -12.82 -7.32 9.49
N ALA A 50 -12.58 -8.54 10.01
CA ALA A 50 -11.94 -8.72 11.31
C ALA A 50 -10.49 -8.17 11.33
N PHE A 51 -9.86 -8.00 10.16
CA PHE A 51 -8.53 -7.41 10.07
C PHE A 51 -8.53 -5.88 10.00
N ASP A 52 -9.69 -5.24 9.83
CA ASP A 52 -9.80 -3.78 9.73
C ASP A 52 -9.18 -3.04 10.92
N PRO A 53 -9.44 -3.41 12.19
CA PRO A 53 -8.82 -2.73 13.33
C PRO A 53 -7.30 -2.86 13.34
N VAL A 54 -6.77 -3.97 12.80
CA VAL A 54 -5.32 -4.19 12.69
C VAL A 54 -4.72 -3.23 11.67
N LEU A 55 -5.37 -3.06 10.51
CA LEU A 55 -4.93 -2.11 9.49
C LEU A 55 -4.96 -0.66 9.99
N GLU A 56 -6.02 -0.28 10.70
CA GLU A 56 -6.12 1.07 11.30
C GLU A 56 -4.96 1.32 12.27
N ARG A 57 -4.64 0.35 13.15
CA ARG A 57 -3.48 0.46 14.05
C ARG A 57 -2.15 0.54 13.28
N TRP A 58 -1.99 -0.31 12.27
CA TRP A 58 -0.76 -0.35 11.47
C TRP A 58 -0.53 0.92 10.66
N ALA A 59 -1.58 1.59 10.20
CA ALA A 59 -1.47 2.83 9.44
C ALA A 59 -0.87 3.98 10.25
N SER A 60 -0.95 3.96 11.57
CA SER A 60 -0.36 4.97 12.45
C SER A 60 0.89 4.50 13.21
N ASP A 61 1.42 3.31 12.88
CA ASP A 61 2.55 2.73 13.61
C ASP A 61 3.82 3.59 13.46
N ALA A 62 4.70 3.58 14.45
CA ALA A 62 5.97 4.32 14.40
C ALA A 62 6.91 3.77 13.31
N GLU A 63 6.86 2.48 13.05
CA GLU A 63 7.72 1.79 12.09
C GLU A 63 7.16 1.87 10.67
N PHE A 64 7.96 2.41 9.74
CA PHE A 64 7.52 2.66 8.36
C PHE A 64 7.10 1.38 7.62
N TRP A 65 7.71 0.24 7.95
CA TRP A 65 7.41 -1.04 7.29
C TRP A 65 6.06 -1.62 7.74
N ILE A 66 5.59 -1.30 8.95
CA ILE A 66 4.24 -1.63 9.41
C ILE A 66 3.22 -0.76 8.68
N ARG A 67 3.42 0.56 8.64
CA ARG A 67 2.57 1.50 7.86
C ARG A 67 2.47 1.11 6.40
N ARG A 68 3.61 0.77 5.78
CA ARG A 68 3.68 0.28 4.41
C ARG A 68 2.85 -0.99 4.20
N SER A 69 2.81 -1.88 5.19
CA SER A 69 2.03 -3.11 5.12
C SER A 69 0.53 -2.82 5.14
N ALA A 70 0.09 -1.82 5.92
CA ALA A 70 -1.29 -1.33 5.92
C ALA A 70 -1.72 -0.79 4.54
N LEU A 71 -0.83 -0.11 3.79
CA LEU A 71 -1.12 0.29 2.41
C LEU A 71 -1.15 -0.91 1.45
N PHE A 72 -0.17 -1.81 1.56
CA PHE A 72 0.03 -2.91 0.61
C PHE A 72 -1.08 -3.96 0.66
N ALA A 73 -1.70 -4.13 1.84
CA ALA A 73 -2.92 -4.87 2.09
C ALA A 73 -4.02 -4.65 1.02
N HIS A 74 -4.15 -3.43 0.51
CA HIS A 74 -5.19 -3.05 -0.45
C HIS A 74 -4.85 -3.40 -1.92
N LEU A 75 -3.60 -3.80 -2.23
CA LEU A 75 -3.14 -3.94 -3.61
C LEU A 75 -3.98 -4.92 -4.44
N VAL A 76 -4.21 -6.14 -3.93
CA VAL A 76 -4.89 -7.20 -4.69
C VAL A 76 -6.39 -6.93 -4.81
N PRO A 77 -7.13 -6.63 -3.72
CA PRO A 77 -8.54 -6.24 -3.80
C PRO A 77 -8.79 -5.09 -4.76
N LEU A 78 -8.03 -3.98 -4.62
CA LEU A 78 -8.30 -2.79 -5.41
C LEU A 78 -7.97 -2.98 -6.89
N ARG A 79 -6.91 -3.74 -7.21
CA ARG A 79 -6.55 -4.15 -8.58
C ARG A 79 -7.66 -4.96 -9.24
N GLN A 80 -8.40 -5.76 -8.47
CA GLN A 80 -9.51 -6.58 -8.95
C GLN A 80 -10.83 -5.79 -9.06
N GLY A 81 -10.81 -4.48 -8.83
CA GLY A 81 -12.01 -3.63 -8.86
C GLY A 81 -12.88 -3.78 -7.60
N ARG A 82 -12.37 -4.43 -6.55
CA ARG A 82 -13.03 -4.63 -5.25
C ARG A 82 -12.30 -3.83 -4.16
N GLY A 83 -12.51 -4.18 -2.89
CA GLY A 83 -11.82 -3.60 -1.75
C GLY A 83 -12.29 -2.20 -1.35
N ASP A 84 -11.99 -1.87 -0.10
CA ASP A 84 -12.24 -0.59 0.53
C ASP A 84 -11.23 0.47 0.02
N PHE A 85 -11.63 1.21 -1.02
CA PHE A 85 -10.81 2.29 -1.58
C PHE A 85 -10.76 3.49 -0.65
N ASP A 86 -11.79 3.73 0.15
CA ASP A 86 -11.84 4.87 1.06
C ASP A 86 -10.83 4.71 2.18
N ARG A 87 -10.67 3.50 2.74
CA ARG A 87 -9.62 3.21 3.73
C ARG A 87 -8.23 3.36 3.16
N PHE A 88 -7.99 2.78 1.99
CA PHE A 88 -6.71 2.98 1.31
C PHE A 88 -6.44 4.48 1.10
N SER A 89 -7.46 5.24 0.68
CA SER A 89 -7.35 6.68 0.46
C SER A 89 -7.00 7.43 1.74
N ARG A 90 -7.62 7.11 2.88
CA ARG A 90 -7.28 7.68 4.19
C ARG A 90 -5.82 7.41 4.56
N PHE A 91 -5.38 6.15 4.42
CA PHE A 91 -3.99 5.78 4.73
C PHE A 91 -3.00 6.48 3.80
N ALA A 92 -3.28 6.50 2.49
CA ALA A 92 -2.43 7.14 1.51
C ALA A 92 -2.35 8.66 1.73
N ASP A 93 -3.45 9.31 2.12
CA ASP A 93 -3.50 10.75 2.40
C ASP A 93 -2.66 11.14 3.62
N ALA A 94 -2.72 10.33 4.68
CA ALA A 94 -1.91 10.50 5.89
C ALA A 94 -0.40 10.32 5.61
N MET A 95 -0.05 9.49 4.62
CA MET A 95 1.33 9.12 4.31
C MET A 95 1.89 9.81 3.05
N LEU A 96 1.14 10.73 2.44
CA LEU A 96 1.47 11.28 1.12
C LEU A 96 2.77 12.11 1.11
N GLU A 97 3.07 12.73 2.24
CA GLU A 97 4.23 13.60 2.48
C GLU A 97 5.43 12.85 3.07
N GLU A 98 5.31 11.54 3.31
CA GLU A 98 6.42 10.75 3.83
C GLU A 98 7.63 10.74 2.88
N LYS A 99 8.81 10.94 3.46
CA LYS A 99 10.08 10.93 2.71
C LYS A 99 10.52 9.51 2.35
N ASP A 100 10.04 8.50 3.07
CA ASP A 100 10.38 7.11 2.79
C ASP A 100 9.99 6.72 1.36
N PHE A 101 10.96 6.18 0.63
CA PHE A 101 10.76 5.79 -0.76
C PHE A 101 9.84 4.57 -0.89
N SER A 102 9.88 3.65 0.07
CA SER A 102 9.12 2.40 0.02
C SER A 102 7.62 2.63 0.20
N ILE A 103 7.24 3.55 1.09
CA ILE A 103 5.85 3.98 1.28
C ILE A 103 5.32 4.67 0.02
N ARG A 104 6.04 5.70 -0.49
CA ARG A 104 5.62 6.39 -1.72
C ARG A 104 5.49 5.44 -2.91
N LYS A 105 6.40 4.48 -3.04
CA LYS A 105 6.34 3.44 -4.08
C LYS A 105 5.12 2.53 -3.91
N THR A 106 4.78 2.14 -2.68
CA THR A 106 3.58 1.35 -2.41
C THR A 106 2.32 2.12 -2.80
N ILE A 107 2.18 3.39 -2.41
CA ILE A 107 1.04 4.25 -2.79
C ILE A 107 0.90 4.27 -4.32
N VAL A 108 1.99 4.59 -5.03
CA VAL A 108 2.00 4.62 -6.50
C VAL A 108 1.58 3.28 -7.11
N TRP A 109 2.05 2.15 -6.57
CA TRP A 109 1.70 0.84 -7.10
C TRP A 109 0.21 0.56 -6.94
N VAL A 110 -0.34 0.74 -5.74
CA VAL A 110 -1.77 0.51 -5.48
C VAL A 110 -2.63 1.40 -6.36
N LEU A 111 -2.31 2.69 -6.47
CA LEU A 111 -3.02 3.63 -7.36
C LEU A 111 -2.96 3.18 -8.82
N ARG A 112 -1.76 2.85 -9.32
CA ARG A 112 -1.57 2.45 -10.71
C ARG A 112 -2.32 1.16 -11.04
N ASP A 113 -2.36 0.19 -10.14
CA ASP A 113 -3.12 -1.04 -10.40
C ASP A 113 -4.63 -0.80 -10.29
N THR A 114 -5.08 0.08 -9.38
CA THR A 114 -6.48 0.50 -9.28
C THR A 114 -6.95 1.25 -10.53
N SER A 115 -6.11 2.12 -11.12
CA SER A 115 -6.47 2.89 -12.32
C SER A 115 -6.78 2.02 -13.54
N ARG A 116 -6.40 0.73 -13.54
CA ARG A 116 -6.73 -0.20 -14.63
C ARG A 116 -8.23 -0.50 -14.70
N THR A 117 -8.90 -0.52 -13.55
CA THR A 117 -10.31 -0.91 -13.42
C THR A 117 -11.20 0.24 -12.94
N ARG A 118 -10.65 1.16 -12.13
CA ARG A 118 -11.38 2.29 -11.54
C ARG A 118 -10.54 3.57 -11.61
N PRO A 119 -10.28 4.12 -12.81
CA PRO A 119 -9.44 5.30 -13.00
C PRO A 119 -10.00 6.56 -12.31
N ASP A 120 -11.31 6.73 -12.28
CA ASP A 120 -11.94 7.94 -11.72
C ASP A 120 -11.71 8.05 -10.21
N LEU A 121 -11.76 6.94 -9.47
CA LEU A 121 -11.40 6.91 -8.04
C LEU A 121 -9.97 7.42 -7.80
N VAL A 122 -9.03 7.04 -8.65
CA VAL A 122 -7.62 7.47 -8.53
C VAL A 122 -7.47 8.94 -8.89
N PHE A 123 -8.20 9.39 -9.91
CA PHE A 123 -8.23 10.80 -10.30
C PHE A 123 -8.77 11.68 -9.17
N ASP A 124 -9.92 11.33 -8.60
CA ASP A 124 -10.60 12.07 -7.53
C ASP A 124 -9.76 12.10 -6.24
N LEU A 125 -9.03 11.02 -5.94
CA LEU A 125 -8.11 10.98 -4.82
C LEU A 125 -6.93 11.95 -5.02
N ILE A 126 -6.29 11.90 -6.20
CA ILE A 126 -5.01 12.55 -6.44
C ILE A 126 -5.13 14.03 -6.82
N LEU A 127 -6.12 14.41 -7.62
CA LEU A 127 -6.28 15.79 -8.09
C LEU A 127 -6.23 16.84 -6.97
N PRO A 128 -7.06 16.75 -5.90
CA PRO A 128 -7.03 17.74 -4.83
C PRO A 128 -5.74 17.71 -4.00
N ARG A 129 -4.94 16.64 -4.12
CA ARG A 129 -3.71 16.40 -3.34
C ARG A 129 -2.44 16.60 -4.15
N ALA A 130 -2.55 16.99 -5.41
CA ALA A 130 -1.43 17.06 -6.34
C ALA A 130 -0.25 17.88 -5.78
N HIS A 131 -0.54 19.04 -5.19
CA HIS A 131 0.43 19.95 -4.58
C HIS A 131 1.20 19.37 -3.39
N ARG A 132 0.61 18.44 -2.61
CA ARG A 132 1.25 17.81 -1.43
C ARG A 132 2.19 16.68 -1.78
N ALA A 133 1.91 15.98 -2.88
CA ALA A 133 2.68 14.82 -3.27
C ALA A 133 3.99 15.18 -4.00
N SER A 134 5.00 14.32 -3.85
CA SER A 134 6.25 14.49 -4.61
C SER A 134 6.01 14.44 -6.13
N ARG A 135 6.79 15.19 -6.91
CA ARG A 135 6.65 15.23 -8.39
C ARG A 135 6.73 13.84 -9.02
N VAL A 136 7.58 12.97 -8.47
CA VAL A 136 7.72 11.58 -8.93
C VAL A 136 6.46 10.79 -8.62
N THR A 137 5.91 10.90 -7.39
CA THR A 137 4.66 10.23 -7.00
C THR A 137 3.54 10.56 -7.99
N ILE A 138 3.33 11.85 -8.27
CA ILE A 138 2.25 12.30 -9.16
C ILE A 138 2.46 11.78 -10.58
N ARG A 139 3.65 11.98 -11.15
CA ARG A 139 3.94 11.53 -12.53
C ARG A 139 3.71 10.03 -12.70
N GLU A 140 4.06 9.23 -11.69
CA GLU A 140 3.89 7.77 -11.75
C GLU A 140 2.45 7.32 -11.51
N ALA A 141 1.73 7.95 -10.57
CA ALA A 141 0.34 7.61 -10.26
C ALA A 141 -0.61 7.86 -11.45
N VAL A 142 -0.40 8.94 -12.20
CA VAL A 142 -1.30 9.34 -13.29
C VAL A 142 -1.04 8.63 -14.62
N LYS A 143 -0.06 7.72 -14.71
CA LYS A 143 0.34 7.08 -15.98
C LYS A 143 -0.76 6.30 -16.69
N ARG A 144 -1.79 5.89 -15.96
CA ARG A 144 -2.92 5.09 -16.49
C ARG A 144 -4.23 5.86 -16.54
N LEU A 145 -4.23 7.14 -16.16
CA LEU A 145 -5.41 8.00 -16.33
C LEU A 145 -5.54 8.43 -17.79
N SER A 146 -6.74 8.90 -18.17
CA SER A 146 -6.93 9.50 -19.49
C SER A 146 -6.01 10.73 -19.68
N PRO A 147 -5.68 11.11 -20.93
CA PRO A 147 -4.88 12.32 -21.18
C PRO A 147 -5.43 13.57 -20.46
N LYS A 148 -6.75 13.77 -20.53
CA LYS A 148 -7.44 14.88 -19.86
C LYS A 148 -7.26 14.87 -18.35
N GLN A 149 -7.46 13.72 -17.70
CA GLN A 149 -7.27 13.59 -16.25
C GLN A 149 -5.80 13.79 -15.85
N ARG A 150 -4.88 13.21 -16.63
CA ARG A 150 -3.44 13.36 -16.40
C ARG A 150 -3.00 14.81 -16.50
N GLU A 151 -3.44 15.55 -17.51
CA GLU A 151 -3.15 16.97 -17.67
C GLU A 151 -3.69 17.80 -16.50
N ALA A 152 -4.94 17.56 -16.09
CA ALA A 152 -5.54 18.26 -14.95
C ALA A 152 -4.74 18.05 -13.65
N VAL A 153 -4.32 16.82 -13.36
CA VAL A 153 -3.51 16.53 -12.16
C VAL A 153 -2.13 17.17 -12.26
N LEU A 154 -1.49 17.13 -13.42
CA LEU A 154 -0.15 17.72 -13.60
C LEU A 154 -0.18 19.25 -13.50
N ALA A 155 -1.26 19.89 -13.94
CA ALA A 155 -1.46 21.33 -13.82
C ALA A 155 -1.74 21.79 -12.37
N ALA A 156 -2.32 20.93 -11.54
CA ALA A 156 -2.65 21.22 -10.13
C ALA A 156 -1.46 21.07 -9.16
N ARG A 157 -0.24 20.86 -9.66
CA ARG A 157 0.91 20.38 -8.89
C ARG A 157 2.08 21.35 -8.83
#